data_AF-A0A1G2Y9L6-F1
#
_entry.id   AF-A0A1G2Y9L6-F1
#
_cell.length_a   1.000
_cell.length_b   1.000
_cell.length_c   1.000
_cell.angle_alpha   90.00
_cell.angle_beta   90.00
_cell.angle_gamma   90.00
#
_symmetry.space_group_name_H-M   'P 1'
#
loop_
_entity.id
_entity.type
_entity.pdbx_description
1 polymer ?
#
loop_
_entity_poly.entity_id
_entity_poly.type
_entity_poly.pdbx_seq_one_letter_code
_entity_poly.pdbx_strand_id
1 'polypeptide(L)'
;MDVLNEIVKWATTELPEWQSDAVRRLLTQDSLSVTDEQELLLMLKAKHNLLTSVEMTPTPRPMDPADIAGTEAASELVTILAMKDLTNVNAIPPGSIPLTFGDKGVTIIYGDNASGKSGYARVLKKACRARHTETIYPDIHSQVPTSPPSASFVVGLIGNSQPQEFKWVDGTNAHEILGSICVFDSKCARIIIDEDNEVVYLPYGANVFNELTTLCQKFKGALEAERPQAIPITEPDIPFSTKAGKFIAALNASTTIEDLNTATKWSQVDEKKLQDLIIDISKATAEDPKQQAIRVRNIRQRIFDMKTGLESIATALSDESVVTMSNKISQVKTAERAFDIISQQSLHQEPLPGIEQNEWKELYKAAEEYSTKVAYTDKDFPFTGPDSVCVLCMQPLSQQAKERLQRFKYFMEQTTRKQLETAKINLLTTMKVLADIDLEILESYKDAFDEIATRNKHCADSLKAYVEKAMARKMSMESAGQTLSDFLVIELPTCPLSDIESILTSMEQGAAELERLAIPQQMSALNTKKMELAAGKKLAEIKPVIIKYLIDLKLAVLYNLCIKETDTTWITRRGHEIISSALTQQFKSLLDKELSGFGVPIQLSLDSRGAVGKTVHKIRLINCQL
;
A
#
# COMPACT_ATOMS: atom_id res chain seq x y z
N MET A 1 -12.48 41.97 -50.37
CA MET A 1 -12.45 40.55 -50.02
C MET A 1 -13.73 40.26 -49.28
N ASP A 2 -14.40 39.17 -49.64
CA ASP A 2 -15.64 38.76 -48.98
C ASP A 2 -15.30 38.01 -47.68
N VAL A 3 -15.77 38.55 -46.55
CA VAL A 3 -15.51 38.01 -45.20
C VAL A 3 -16.07 36.60 -45.06
N LEU A 4 -17.19 36.32 -45.71
CA LEU A 4 -17.84 35.03 -45.64
C LEU A 4 -16.95 33.93 -46.25
N ASN A 5 -16.31 34.22 -47.39
CA ASN A 5 -15.39 33.28 -48.04
C ASN A 5 -14.13 32.98 -47.21
N GLU A 6 -13.58 33.98 -46.50
CA GLU A 6 -12.44 33.77 -45.59
C GLU A 6 -12.85 32.97 -44.34
N ILE A 7 -14.07 33.16 -43.83
CA ILE A 7 -14.63 32.36 -42.73
C ILE A 7 -14.81 30.89 -43.15
N VAL A 8 -15.39 30.64 -44.33
CA VAL A 8 -15.57 29.29 -44.89
C VAL A 8 -14.22 28.59 -45.05
N LYS A 9 -13.22 29.31 -45.58
CA LYS A 9 -11.86 28.78 -45.74
C LYS A 9 -11.23 28.45 -44.39
N TRP A 10 -11.34 29.33 -43.40
CA TRP A 10 -10.87 29.06 -42.04
C TRP A 10 -11.53 27.82 -41.43
N ALA A 11 -12.86 27.70 -41.55
CA ALA A 11 -13.61 26.59 -41.00
C ALA A 11 -13.30 25.25 -41.65
N THR A 12 -12.91 25.23 -42.93
CA THR A 12 -12.58 24.01 -43.69
C THR A 12 -11.13 23.57 -43.48
N THR A 13 -10.18 24.49 -43.32
CA THR A 13 -8.74 24.14 -43.33
C THR A 13 -8.08 24.15 -41.96
N GLU A 14 -8.58 24.93 -41.01
CA GLU A 14 -7.87 25.20 -39.74
C GLU A 14 -8.60 24.67 -38.49
N LEU A 15 -9.89 24.31 -38.58
CA LEU A 15 -10.68 23.86 -37.43
C LEU A 15 -10.75 22.33 -37.30
N PRO A 16 -10.76 21.80 -36.06
CA PRO A 16 -11.22 20.44 -35.78
C PRO A 16 -12.60 20.17 -36.39
N GLU A 17 -12.85 18.93 -36.80
CA GLU A 17 -14.10 18.52 -37.47
C GLU A 17 -15.37 18.95 -36.71
N TRP A 18 -15.39 18.82 -35.38
CA TRP A 18 -16.55 19.22 -34.57
C TRP A 18 -16.73 20.75 -34.51
N GLN A 19 -15.63 21.53 -34.51
CA GLN A 19 -15.71 23.00 -34.55
C GLN A 19 -16.11 23.49 -35.94
N SER A 20 -15.67 22.79 -36.99
CA SER A 20 -16.08 23.03 -38.37
C SER A 20 -17.59 22.77 -38.54
N ASP A 21 -18.12 21.69 -37.96
CA ASP A 21 -19.57 21.41 -37.92
C ASP A 21 -20.31 22.48 -37.10
N ALA A 22 -19.77 22.91 -35.96
CA ALA A 22 -20.35 24.01 -35.19
C ALA A 22 -20.45 25.30 -36.02
N VAL A 23 -19.39 25.66 -36.75
CA VAL A 23 -19.39 26.82 -37.67
C VAL A 23 -20.43 26.66 -38.79
N ARG A 24 -20.56 25.46 -39.37
CA ARG A 24 -21.59 25.16 -40.37
C ARG A 24 -22.99 25.40 -39.84
N ARG A 25 -23.31 24.89 -38.64
CA ARG A 25 -24.62 25.08 -38.00
C ARG A 25 -24.87 26.56 -37.70
N LEU A 26 -23.87 27.27 -37.16
CA LEU A 26 -23.96 28.71 -36.85
C LEU A 26 -24.14 29.61 -38.09
N LEU A 27 -23.66 29.19 -39.28
CA LEU A 27 -23.81 29.97 -40.51
C LEU A 27 -25.05 29.61 -41.33
N THR A 28 -25.72 28.48 -41.04
CA THR A 28 -26.86 27.98 -41.82
C THR A 28 -28.17 27.97 -41.04
N GLN A 29 -28.13 28.16 -39.71
CA GLN A 29 -29.29 28.19 -38.82
C GLN A 29 -29.36 29.55 -38.11
N ASP A 30 -30.57 29.97 -37.72
CA ASP A 30 -30.77 31.22 -36.97
C ASP A 30 -30.17 31.16 -35.55
N SER A 31 -30.13 29.96 -34.94
CA SER A 31 -29.51 29.69 -33.64
C SER A 31 -29.31 28.19 -33.42
N LEU A 32 -28.34 27.81 -32.57
CA LEU A 32 -28.14 26.42 -32.16
C LEU A 32 -29.23 25.97 -31.18
N SER A 33 -29.85 24.82 -31.43
CA SER A 33 -30.75 24.19 -30.47
C SER A 33 -29.97 23.47 -29.35
N VAL A 34 -30.66 23.14 -28.25
CA VAL A 34 -30.08 22.34 -27.17
C VAL A 34 -29.58 20.98 -27.68
N THR A 35 -30.27 20.40 -28.66
CA THR A 35 -29.86 19.14 -29.29
C THR A 35 -28.56 19.32 -30.09
N ASP A 36 -28.41 20.40 -30.85
CA ASP A 36 -27.18 20.70 -31.59
C ASP A 36 -25.97 20.83 -30.67
N GLU A 37 -26.13 21.54 -29.55
CA GLU A 37 -25.07 21.68 -28.56
C GLU A 37 -24.68 20.33 -27.92
N GLN A 38 -25.67 19.48 -27.63
CA GLN A 38 -25.42 18.14 -27.08
C GLN A 38 -24.68 17.24 -28.07
N GLU A 39 -25.07 17.25 -29.34
CA GLU A 39 -24.39 16.50 -30.40
C GLU A 39 -22.94 16.95 -30.56
N LEU A 40 -22.69 18.26 -30.61
CA LEU A 40 -21.34 18.83 -30.73
C LEU A 40 -20.46 18.48 -29.51
N LEU A 41 -21.03 18.49 -28.30
CA LEU A 41 -20.32 18.06 -27.09
C LEU A 41 -20.01 16.55 -27.12
N LEU A 42 -20.93 15.73 -27.62
CA LEU A 42 -20.70 14.29 -27.80
C LEU A 42 -19.60 14.02 -28.83
N MET A 43 -19.55 14.77 -29.94
CA MET A 43 -18.47 14.69 -30.93
C MET A 43 -17.10 15.01 -30.30
N LEU A 44 -17.02 16.07 -29.50
CA LEU A 44 -15.79 16.44 -28.77
C LEU A 44 -15.36 15.34 -27.78
N LYS A 45 -16.30 14.77 -27.03
CA LYS A 45 -16.04 13.66 -26.10
C LYS A 45 -15.62 12.38 -26.84
N ALA A 46 -16.24 12.08 -27.98
CA ALA A 46 -15.93 10.92 -28.83
C ALA A 46 -14.50 11.01 -29.37
N LYS A 47 -14.09 12.18 -29.87
CA LYS A 47 -12.75 12.42 -30.43
C LYS A 47 -11.62 12.04 -29.47
N HIS A 48 -11.81 12.26 -28.17
CA HIS A 48 -10.82 11.94 -27.14
C HIS A 48 -11.13 10.64 -26.38
N ASN A 49 -11.97 9.75 -26.93
CA ASN A 49 -12.32 8.45 -26.37
C ASN A 49 -12.94 8.52 -24.96
N LEU A 50 -13.68 9.58 -24.67
CA LEU A 50 -14.35 9.77 -23.38
C LEU A 50 -15.69 9.01 -23.32
N LEU A 51 -16.24 8.64 -24.48
CA LEU A 51 -17.47 7.86 -24.59
C LEU A 51 -17.17 6.36 -24.67
N THR A 52 -17.90 5.57 -23.88
CA THR A 52 -17.73 4.12 -23.77
C THR A 52 -18.56 3.34 -24.81
N SER A 53 -19.51 3.99 -25.47
CA SER A 53 -20.40 3.43 -26.48
C SER A 53 -20.28 4.23 -27.78
N VAL A 54 -19.94 3.55 -28.87
CA VAL A 54 -19.79 4.11 -30.22
C VAL A 54 -21.15 4.14 -30.95
N GLU A 55 -22.15 3.42 -30.47
CA GLU A 55 -23.42 3.21 -31.20
C GLU A 55 -24.35 4.44 -31.23
N MET A 56 -24.06 5.49 -30.46
CA MET A 56 -24.86 6.73 -30.42
C MET A 56 -24.05 8.01 -30.64
N THR A 57 -22.81 7.92 -31.14
CA THR A 57 -21.99 9.11 -31.38
C THR A 57 -22.33 9.76 -32.72
N PRO A 58 -22.78 11.02 -32.74
CA PRO A 58 -22.99 11.75 -33.99
C PRO A 58 -21.67 11.87 -34.76
N THR A 59 -21.68 11.58 -36.07
CA THR A 59 -20.52 11.82 -36.93
C THR A 59 -20.43 13.30 -37.26
N PRO A 60 -19.28 13.97 -37.07
CA PRO A 60 -19.13 15.37 -37.46
C PRO A 60 -19.42 15.55 -38.95
N ARG A 61 -20.17 16.59 -39.30
CA ARG A 61 -20.27 17.09 -40.68
C ARG A 61 -19.55 18.43 -40.78
N PRO A 62 -18.25 18.44 -41.12
CA PRO A 62 -17.49 19.68 -41.32
C PRO A 62 -18.14 20.59 -42.35
N MET A 63 -17.79 21.87 -42.28
CA MET A 63 -18.20 22.91 -43.22
C MET A 63 -17.83 22.53 -44.66
N ASP A 64 -18.74 22.70 -45.62
CA ASP A 64 -18.44 22.67 -47.07
C ASP A 64 -18.79 24.04 -47.70
N PRO A 65 -17.98 24.57 -48.63
CA PRO A 65 -18.33 25.81 -49.35
C PRO A 65 -19.71 25.80 -50.02
N ALA A 66 -20.22 24.63 -50.42
CA ALA A 66 -21.56 24.47 -50.98
C ALA A 66 -22.70 24.73 -49.96
N ASP A 67 -22.42 24.69 -48.65
CA ASP A 67 -23.42 24.93 -47.60
C ASP A 67 -23.90 26.39 -47.55
N ILE A 68 -23.18 27.35 -48.17
CA ILE A 68 -23.49 28.80 -48.14
C ILE A 68 -23.87 29.37 -49.53
N ALA A 69 -23.74 28.56 -50.60
CA ALA A 69 -24.01 28.99 -51.97
C ALA A 69 -25.51 29.31 -52.18
N GLY A 70 -25.92 30.56 -51.92
CA GLY A 70 -27.30 31.03 -52.11
C GLY A 70 -27.73 32.25 -51.28
N THR A 71 -26.90 32.78 -50.37
CA THR A 71 -27.24 33.93 -49.51
C THR A 71 -26.71 35.25 -50.07
N GLU A 72 -27.30 35.76 -51.16
CA GLU A 72 -27.21 37.19 -51.49
C GLU A 72 -28.28 37.95 -50.70
N ALA A 73 -27.88 38.61 -49.62
CA ALA A 73 -28.77 39.51 -48.88
C ALA A 73 -29.05 40.78 -49.71
N ALA A 74 -30.20 40.81 -50.40
CA ALA A 74 -30.74 42.04 -50.95
C ALA A 74 -31.19 42.95 -49.78
N SER A 75 -30.46 44.02 -49.52
CA SER A 75 -30.86 45.05 -48.56
C SER A 75 -32.04 45.84 -49.14
N GLU A 76 -33.27 45.55 -48.72
CA GLU A 76 -34.43 46.38 -49.03
C GLU A 76 -34.28 47.78 -48.38
N LEU A 77 -34.42 48.85 -49.17
CA LEU A 77 -34.36 50.22 -48.68
C LEU A 77 -35.67 50.60 -47.97
N VAL A 78 -35.56 51.07 -46.73
CA VAL A 78 -36.68 51.37 -45.82
C VAL A 78 -36.77 52.89 -45.56
N THR A 79 -37.98 53.47 -45.64
CA THR A 79 -38.23 54.91 -45.35
C THR A 79 -39.41 55.08 -44.39
N ILE A 80 -39.26 55.85 -43.30
CA ILE A 80 -40.40 56.25 -42.45
C ILE A 80 -41.22 57.31 -43.19
N LEU A 81 -42.53 57.10 -43.31
CA LEU A 81 -43.47 58.03 -43.93
C LEU A 81 -44.28 58.81 -42.91
N ALA A 82 -44.62 58.20 -41.76
CA ALA A 82 -45.30 58.90 -40.67
C ALA A 82 -45.08 58.26 -39.30
N MET A 83 -45.19 59.08 -38.25
CA MET A 83 -45.36 58.65 -36.86
C MET A 83 -46.68 59.21 -36.32
N LYS A 84 -47.56 58.34 -35.82
CA LYS A 84 -48.89 58.69 -35.32
C LYS A 84 -49.25 57.95 -34.03
N ASP A 85 -50.40 58.27 -33.46
CA ASP A 85 -50.98 57.60 -32.29
C ASP A 85 -50.05 57.54 -31.07
N LEU A 86 -49.31 58.63 -30.82
CA LEU A 86 -48.44 58.74 -29.65
C LEU A 86 -49.28 58.74 -28.37
N THR A 87 -48.94 57.87 -27.43
CA THR A 87 -49.59 57.75 -26.12
C THR A 87 -48.54 57.71 -25.02
N ASN A 88 -48.78 58.46 -23.94
CA ASN A 88 -47.87 58.59 -22.79
C ASN A 88 -46.45 59.09 -23.16
N VAL A 89 -46.34 59.90 -24.22
CA VAL A 89 -45.08 60.51 -24.68
C VAL A 89 -45.06 62.00 -24.32
N ASN A 90 -44.42 62.35 -23.20
CA ASN A 90 -44.37 63.73 -22.70
C ASN A 90 -45.78 64.37 -22.66
N ALA A 91 -45.87 65.69 -22.84
CA ALA A 91 -47.13 66.44 -22.89
C ALA A 91 -47.73 66.49 -24.32
N ILE A 92 -47.50 65.46 -25.15
CA ILE A 92 -48.10 65.36 -26.49
C ILE A 92 -49.52 64.79 -26.33
N PRO A 93 -50.58 65.53 -26.70
CA PRO A 93 -51.95 65.06 -26.55
C PRO A 93 -52.22 63.78 -27.36
N PRO A 94 -52.94 62.79 -26.81
CA PRO A 94 -53.46 61.66 -27.59
C PRO A 94 -54.31 62.17 -28.76
N GLY A 95 -54.15 61.56 -29.94
CA GLY A 95 -54.84 62.01 -31.16
C GLY A 95 -54.24 63.25 -31.82
N SER A 96 -53.02 63.66 -31.42
CA SER A 96 -52.25 64.68 -32.14
C SER A 96 -52.07 64.32 -33.61
N ILE A 97 -51.94 65.36 -34.45
CA ILE A 97 -51.72 65.22 -35.89
C ILE A 97 -50.46 64.36 -36.14
N PRO A 98 -50.51 63.39 -37.08
CA PRO A 98 -49.35 62.59 -37.46
C PRO A 98 -48.15 63.44 -37.88
N LEU A 99 -46.96 63.08 -37.41
CA LEU A 99 -45.70 63.64 -37.90
C LEU A 99 -45.34 62.92 -39.21
N THR A 100 -45.40 63.62 -40.33
CA THR A 100 -45.14 63.05 -41.66
C THR A 100 -43.72 63.36 -42.16
N PHE A 101 -43.19 62.46 -42.98
CA PHE A 101 -41.89 62.55 -43.61
C PHE A 101 -42.04 62.39 -45.12
N GLY A 102 -41.23 63.12 -45.90
CA GLY A 102 -41.16 62.94 -47.34
C GLY A 102 -40.65 61.54 -47.71
N ASP A 103 -41.19 60.96 -48.76
CA ASP A 103 -40.74 59.68 -49.31
C ASP A 103 -39.30 59.75 -49.88
N LYS A 104 -38.91 60.95 -50.35
CA LYS A 104 -37.59 61.27 -50.89
C LYS A 104 -37.14 62.66 -50.42
N GLY A 105 -35.82 62.83 -50.29
CA GLY A 105 -35.19 64.10 -49.96
C GLY A 105 -34.99 64.33 -48.45
N VAL A 106 -34.88 65.60 -48.05
CA VAL A 106 -34.63 66.00 -46.66
C VAL A 106 -35.91 66.63 -46.09
N THR A 107 -36.42 66.06 -44.98
CA THR A 107 -37.56 66.61 -44.25
C THR A 107 -37.06 67.46 -43.07
N ILE A 108 -37.44 68.74 -43.02
CA ILE A 108 -37.08 69.66 -41.92
C ILE A 108 -38.30 69.87 -41.02
N ILE A 109 -38.21 69.40 -39.77
CA ILE A 109 -39.24 69.58 -38.74
C ILE A 109 -38.81 70.68 -37.78
N TYR A 110 -39.54 71.78 -37.73
CA TYR A 110 -39.25 72.94 -36.88
C TYR A 110 -40.51 73.42 -36.14
N GLY A 111 -40.33 74.21 -35.08
CA GLY A 111 -41.41 74.79 -34.28
C GLY A 111 -40.86 75.39 -33.00
N ASP A 112 -41.71 76.12 -32.26
CA ASP A 112 -41.31 76.80 -31.02
C ASP A 112 -40.91 75.84 -29.89
N ASN A 113 -40.29 76.38 -28.85
CA ASN A 113 -40.06 75.61 -27.63
C ASN A 113 -41.38 75.07 -27.08
N ALA A 114 -41.34 73.87 -26.48
CA ALA A 114 -42.51 73.11 -26.03
C ALA A 114 -43.43 72.53 -27.12
N SER A 115 -43.09 72.60 -28.41
CA SER A 115 -43.87 71.96 -29.50
C SER A 115 -43.77 70.43 -29.59
N GLY A 116 -43.21 69.75 -28.58
CA GLY A 116 -43.11 68.28 -28.55
C GLY A 116 -41.93 67.65 -29.30
N LYS A 117 -41.08 68.41 -30.02
CA LYS A 117 -39.94 67.89 -30.84
C LYS A 117 -39.09 66.83 -30.13
N SER A 118 -38.68 67.10 -28.88
CA SER A 118 -37.88 66.16 -28.11
C SER A 118 -38.64 64.86 -27.76
N GLY A 119 -39.97 64.92 -27.60
CA GLY A 119 -40.79 63.73 -27.40
C GLY A 119 -40.78 62.82 -28.62
N TYR A 120 -41.03 63.36 -29.82
CA TYR A 120 -40.93 62.61 -31.07
C TYR A 120 -39.52 62.02 -31.29
N ALA A 121 -38.46 62.80 -31.01
CA ALA A 121 -37.08 62.31 -31.12
C ALA A 121 -36.78 61.15 -30.17
N ARG A 122 -37.29 61.16 -28.93
CA ARG A 122 -37.08 60.05 -27.99
C ARG A 122 -37.80 58.79 -28.41
N VAL A 123 -39.01 58.91 -28.96
CA VAL A 123 -39.75 57.78 -29.54
C VAL A 123 -38.97 57.19 -30.72
N LEU A 124 -38.49 58.03 -31.65
CA LEU A 124 -37.63 57.59 -32.75
C LEU A 124 -36.38 56.86 -32.23
N LYS A 125 -35.68 57.42 -31.24
CA LYS A 125 -34.46 56.81 -30.68
C LYS A 125 -34.71 55.45 -30.01
N LYS A 126 -35.90 55.23 -29.43
CA LYS A 126 -36.24 53.96 -28.77
C LYS A 126 -36.88 52.92 -29.71
N ALA A 127 -37.61 53.37 -30.74
CA ALA A 127 -38.27 52.48 -31.69
C ALA A 127 -37.34 52.04 -32.83
N CYS A 128 -36.41 52.91 -33.22
CA CYS A 128 -35.39 52.66 -34.24
C CYS A 128 -34.01 52.48 -33.58
N ARG A 129 -32.96 52.30 -34.39
CA ARG A 129 -31.60 52.10 -33.90
C ARG A 129 -30.93 53.44 -33.54
N ALA A 130 -30.72 53.71 -32.26
CA ALA A 130 -29.95 54.85 -31.78
C ALA A 130 -28.87 54.42 -30.77
N ARG A 131 -27.73 55.11 -30.75
CA ARG A 131 -26.63 54.83 -29.79
C ARG A 131 -26.86 55.45 -28.41
N HIS A 132 -27.74 56.44 -28.33
CA HIS A 132 -28.17 57.05 -27.08
C HIS A 132 -29.68 57.09 -27.05
N THR A 133 -30.28 56.47 -26.02
CA THR A 133 -31.71 56.58 -25.76
C THR A 133 -31.94 57.31 -24.45
N GLU A 134 -33.09 57.97 -24.33
CA GLU A 134 -33.48 58.69 -23.14
C GLU A 134 -34.83 58.14 -22.67
N THR A 135 -35.07 58.19 -21.36
CA THR A 135 -36.37 57.82 -20.80
C THR A 135 -37.46 58.74 -21.34
N ILE A 136 -38.54 58.14 -21.84
CA ILE A 136 -39.74 58.88 -22.23
C ILE A 136 -40.61 59.02 -21.00
N TYR A 137 -40.69 60.24 -20.48
CA TYR A 137 -41.55 60.56 -19.35
C TYR A 137 -42.95 60.95 -19.85
N PRO A 138 -44.02 60.53 -19.16
CA PRO A 138 -45.38 61.01 -19.43
C PRO A 138 -45.56 62.47 -18.99
N ASP A 139 -46.70 63.07 -19.33
CA ASP A 139 -47.09 64.39 -18.83
C ASP A 139 -47.25 64.39 -17.30
N ILE A 140 -46.52 65.29 -16.63
CA ILE A 140 -46.54 65.44 -15.17
C ILE A 140 -47.90 65.95 -14.64
N HIS A 141 -48.70 66.59 -15.50
CA HIS A 141 -50.02 67.10 -15.16
C HIS A 141 -51.14 66.07 -15.36
N SER A 142 -50.83 64.92 -15.97
CA SER A 142 -51.78 63.82 -16.17
C SER A 142 -51.73 62.80 -15.03
N GLN A 143 -52.78 62.00 -14.88
CA GLN A 143 -52.76 60.87 -13.94
C GLN A 143 -51.63 59.90 -14.32
N VAL A 144 -51.00 59.28 -13.32
CA VAL A 144 -49.90 58.31 -13.55
C VAL A 144 -50.36 57.25 -14.57
N PRO A 145 -49.70 57.13 -15.73
CA PRO A 145 -50.17 56.23 -16.78
C PRO A 145 -50.10 54.77 -16.35
N THR A 146 -51.12 53.99 -16.73
CA THR A 146 -51.18 52.53 -16.51
C THR A 146 -50.53 51.71 -17.61
N SER A 147 -50.11 52.33 -18.72
CA SER A 147 -49.46 51.67 -19.86
C SER A 147 -48.16 52.37 -20.26
N PRO A 148 -47.16 51.63 -20.79
CA PRO A 148 -45.92 52.22 -21.29
C PRO A 148 -46.16 53.17 -22.48
N PRO A 149 -45.21 54.09 -22.76
CA PRO A 149 -45.23 54.92 -23.96
C PRO A 149 -45.35 54.09 -25.24
N SER A 150 -46.18 54.52 -26.20
CA SER A 150 -46.34 53.82 -27.48
C SER A 150 -46.61 54.77 -28.65
N ALA A 151 -46.34 54.30 -29.86
CA ALA A 151 -46.57 55.02 -31.12
C ALA A 151 -46.76 54.05 -32.29
N SER A 152 -47.37 54.51 -33.37
CA SER A 152 -47.51 53.79 -34.63
C SER A 152 -46.63 54.43 -35.71
N PHE A 153 -45.91 53.60 -36.47
CA PHE A 153 -45.03 54.00 -37.55
C PHE A 153 -45.59 53.53 -38.89
N VAL A 154 -45.67 54.42 -39.87
CA VAL A 154 -45.97 54.08 -41.26
C VAL A 154 -44.66 54.10 -42.04
N VAL A 155 -44.34 53.00 -42.73
CA VAL A 155 -43.05 52.77 -43.39
C VAL A 155 -43.27 52.37 -44.84
N GLY A 156 -42.48 52.92 -45.75
CA GLY A 156 -42.39 52.53 -47.16
C GLY A 156 -41.20 51.60 -47.39
N LEU A 157 -41.39 50.57 -48.22
CA LEU A 157 -40.37 49.63 -48.68
C LEU A 157 -40.20 49.78 -50.19
N ILE A 158 -38.96 49.97 -50.68
CA ILE A 158 -38.71 50.06 -52.13
C ILE A 158 -39.00 48.71 -52.78
N GLY A 159 -40.00 48.67 -53.68
CA GLY A 159 -40.47 47.45 -54.33
C GLY A 159 -41.90 47.04 -53.91
N ASN A 160 -42.42 47.63 -52.83
CA ASN A 160 -43.78 47.40 -52.35
C ASN A 160 -44.64 48.66 -52.56
N SER A 161 -45.83 48.52 -53.15
CA SER A 161 -46.69 49.67 -53.51
C SER A 161 -47.58 50.18 -52.38
N GLN A 162 -47.60 49.49 -51.24
CA GLN A 162 -48.45 49.80 -50.08
C GLN A 162 -47.57 50.04 -48.83
N PRO A 163 -47.69 51.18 -48.15
CA PRO A 163 -47.04 51.41 -46.86
C PRO A 163 -47.47 50.39 -45.81
N GLN A 164 -46.53 49.96 -44.97
CA GLN A 164 -46.80 49.07 -43.83
C GLN A 164 -46.88 49.88 -42.53
N GLU A 165 -47.74 49.45 -41.61
CA GLU A 165 -47.92 50.09 -40.31
C GLU A 165 -47.47 49.18 -39.17
N PHE A 166 -46.61 49.70 -38.30
CA PHE A 166 -46.06 48.99 -37.14
C PHE A 166 -46.39 49.72 -35.85
N LYS A 167 -46.89 48.98 -34.86
CA LYS A 167 -47.10 49.51 -33.52
C LYS A 167 -45.89 49.23 -32.65
N TRP A 168 -45.33 50.28 -32.04
CA TRP A 168 -44.21 50.20 -31.13
C TRP A 168 -44.64 50.53 -29.71
N VAL A 169 -44.13 49.78 -28.73
CA VAL A 169 -44.37 49.97 -27.30
C VAL A 169 -43.03 49.95 -26.56
N ASP A 170 -42.80 50.93 -25.68
CA ASP A 170 -41.57 51.02 -24.89
C ASP A 170 -41.40 49.77 -24.00
N GLY A 171 -40.20 49.17 -24.04
CA GLY A 171 -39.88 47.93 -23.35
C GLY A 171 -40.12 46.63 -24.14
N THR A 172 -40.64 46.72 -25.37
CA THR A 172 -40.73 45.58 -26.30
C THR A 172 -39.57 45.58 -27.30
N ASN A 173 -39.23 44.41 -27.86
CA ASN A 173 -38.20 44.31 -28.89
C ASN A 173 -38.59 45.16 -30.10
N ALA A 174 -37.64 45.96 -30.61
CA ALA A 174 -37.87 46.76 -31.81
C ALA A 174 -38.18 45.86 -33.00
N HIS A 175 -39.13 46.29 -33.83
CA HIS A 175 -39.46 45.59 -35.08
C HIS A 175 -38.24 45.59 -36.00
N GLU A 176 -37.93 44.46 -36.64
CA GLU A 176 -36.72 44.27 -37.47
C GLU A 176 -36.54 45.38 -38.51
N ILE A 177 -37.62 45.73 -39.22
CA ILE A 177 -37.66 46.83 -40.20
C ILE A 177 -37.33 48.19 -39.57
N LEU A 178 -37.85 48.51 -38.37
CA LEU A 178 -37.52 49.77 -37.69
C LEU A 178 -36.09 49.78 -37.15
N GLY A 179 -35.55 48.61 -36.79
CA GLY A 179 -34.16 48.41 -36.39
C GLY A 179 -33.14 48.69 -37.51
N SER A 180 -33.56 48.65 -38.78
CA SER A 180 -32.72 49.04 -39.91
C SER A 180 -32.49 50.56 -40.00
N ILE A 181 -33.32 51.36 -39.34
CA ILE A 181 -33.30 52.82 -39.44
C ILE A 181 -32.43 53.41 -38.33
N CYS A 182 -31.41 54.18 -38.71
CA CYS A 182 -30.49 54.81 -37.76
C CYS A 182 -30.96 56.23 -37.38
N VAL A 183 -31.10 56.49 -36.09
CA VAL A 183 -31.42 57.82 -35.55
C VAL A 183 -30.18 58.43 -34.92
N PHE A 184 -29.82 59.63 -35.39
CA PHE A 184 -28.59 60.31 -35.02
C PHE A 184 -28.88 61.70 -34.45
N ASP A 185 -28.31 62.00 -33.27
CA ASP A 185 -28.29 63.32 -32.65
C ASP A 185 -26.88 63.63 -32.11
N SER A 186 -26.69 64.83 -31.55
CA SER A 186 -25.40 65.26 -30.99
C SER A 186 -24.93 64.42 -29.80
N LYS A 187 -25.83 63.74 -29.08
CA LYS A 187 -25.47 62.82 -27.98
C LYS A 187 -25.02 61.47 -28.53
N CYS A 188 -25.68 60.96 -29.58
CA CYS A 188 -25.22 59.79 -30.33
C CYS A 188 -23.82 60.04 -30.93
N ALA A 189 -23.55 61.25 -31.44
CA ALA A 189 -22.26 61.62 -32.04
C ALA A 189 -21.09 61.47 -31.05
N ARG A 190 -21.26 61.92 -29.81
CA ARG A 190 -20.22 61.82 -28.77
C ARG A 190 -19.84 60.37 -28.46
N ILE A 191 -20.84 59.48 -28.36
CA ILE A 191 -20.60 58.05 -28.13
C ILE A 191 -19.78 57.44 -29.26
N ILE A 192 -20.00 57.84 -30.52
CA ILE A 192 -19.26 57.31 -31.68
C ILE A 192 -17.77 57.70 -31.67
N ILE A 193 -17.45 58.88 -31.14
CA ILE A 193 -16.10 59.46 -31.20
C ILE A 193 -15.28 59.16 -29.93
N ASP A 194 -15.90 59.22 -28.76
CA ASP A 194 -15.16 59.20 -27.48
C ASP A 194 -14.92 57.76 -26.96
N GLU A 195 -15.82 56.81 -27.24
CA GLU A 195 -15.79 55.46 -26.69
C GLU A 195 -15.16 54.40 -27.63
N ASP A 196 -14.57 53.35 -27.04
CA ASP A 196 -14.13 52.17 -27.77
C ASP A 196 -15.38 51.36 -28.18
N ASN A 197 -15.78 51.47 -29.44
CA ASN A 197 -17.08 50.96 -29.89
C ASN A 197 -16.96 49.58 -30.56
N GLU A 198 -17.93 48.71 -30.29
CA GLU A 198 -18.16 47.53 -31.11
C GLU A 198 -18.58 47.97 -32.52
N VAL A 199 -18.07 47.29 -33.55
CA VAL A 199 -18.39 47.61 -34.95
C VAL A 199 -19.87 47.32 -35.18
N VAL A 200 -20.66 48.38 -35.33
CA VAL A 200 -22.12 48.32 -35.56
C VAL A 200 -22.46 47.75 -36.95
N TYR A 201 -21.44 47.55 -37.79
CA TYR A 201 -21.49 46.89 -39.10
C TYR A 201 -20.53 45.69 -39.10
N LEU A 202 -21.00 44.54 -38.61
CA LEU A 202 -20.32 43.26 -38.80
C LEU A 202 -20.75 42.70 -40.17
N PRO A 203 -19.81 42.34 -41.06
CA PRO A 203 -20.09 41.63 -42.29
C PRO A 203 -20.89 40.37 -41.98
N TYR A 204 -21.77 39.99 -42.91
CA TYR A 204 -22.52 38.74 -42.80
C TYR A 204 -21.59 37.56 -42.49
N GLY A 205 -21.98 36.73 -41.52
CA GLY A 205 -21.17 35.61 -41.01
C GLY A 205 -20.16 35.95 -39.91
N ALA A 206 -19.80 37.21 -39.67
CA ALA A 206 -18.78 37.56 -38.66
C ALA A 206 -19.21 37.32 -37.20
N ASN A 207 -20.51 37.15 -36.92
CA ASN A 207 -21.03 36.75 -35.60
C ASN A 207 -20.52 35.36 -35.16
N VAL A 208 -20.17 34.50 -36.12
CA VAL A 208 -19.77 33.11 -35.86
C VAL A 208 -18.61 32.98 -34.87
N PHE A 209 -17.68 33.94 -34.84
CA PHE A 209 -16.55 33.92 -33.91
C PHE A 209 -17.00 34.10 -32.45
N ASN A 210 -18.00 34.94 -32.21
CA ASN A 210 -18.54 35.20 -30.88
C ASN A 210 -19.36 34.00 -30.40
N GLU A 211 -20.21 33.47 -31.28
CA GLU A 211 -21.06 32.31 -30.95
C GLU A 211 -20.25 31.05 -30.72
N LEU A 212 -19.24 30.78 -31.56
CA LEU A 212 -18.31 29.66 -31.34
C LEU A 212 -17.50 29.83 -30.05
N THR A 213 -17.06 31.06 -29.73
CA THR A 213 -16.38 31.37 -28.47
C THR A 213 -17.27 31.08 -27.26
N THR A 214 -18.54 31.48 -27.33
CA THR A 214 -19.53 31.25 -26.28
C THR A 214 -19.81 29.75 -26.10
N LEU A 215 -19.94 29.01 -27.21
CA LEU A 215 -20.11 27.57 -27.21
C LEU A 215 -18.91 26.86 -26.55
N CYS A 216 -17.68 27.23 -26.93
CA CYS A 216 -16.46 26.69 -26.33
C CYS A 216 -16.38 26.97 -24.83
N GLN A 217 -16.75 28.17 -24.37
CA GLN A 217 -16.79 28.49 -22.93
C GLN A 217 -17.82 27.64 -22.17
N LYS A 218 -19.00 27.43 -22.77
CA LYS A 218 -20.05 26.56 -22.21
C LYS A 218 -19.57 25.11 -22.08
N PHE A 219 -18.94 24.58 -23.13
CA PHE A 219 -18.38 23.23 -23.12
C PHE A 219 -17.24 23.10 -22.12
N LYS A 220 -16.37 24.10 -22.01
CA LYS A 220 -15.33 24.15 -20.99
C LYS A 220 -15.90 23.99 -19.59
N GLY A 221 -16.92 24.78 -19.25
CA GLY A 221 -17.58 24.70 -17.94
C GLY A 221 -18.24 23.34 -17.68
N ALA A 222 -18.91 22.76 -18.67
CA ALA A 222 -19.50 21.43 -18.56
C ALA A 222 -18.45 20.33 -18.35
N LEU A 223 -17.37 20.36 -19.12
CA LEU A 223 -16.26 19.41 -19.00
C LEU A 223 -15.50 19.56 -17.69
N GLU A 224 -15.30 20.78 -17.19
CA GLU A 224 -14.67 21.03 -15.89
C GLU A 224 -15.55 20.52 -14.72
N ALA A 225 -16.87 20.61 -14.85
CA ALA A 225 -17.82 20.11 -13.85
C ALA A 225 -17.92 18.58 -13.85
N GLU A 226 -17.83 17.92 -15.01
CA GLU A 226 -17.86 16.46 -15.13
C GLU A 226 -16.50 15.80 -14.84
N ARG A 227 -15.38 16.54 -14.94
CA ARG A 227 -14.04 16.01 -14.76
C ARG A 227 -13.88 15.42 -13.34
N PRO A 228 -13.53 14.13 -13.22
CA PRO A 228 -13.32 13.52 -11.91
C PRO A 228 -12.14 14.15 -11.19
N GLN A 229 -12.27 14.33 -9.88
CA GLN A 229 -11.16 14.73 -9.02
C GLN A 229 -10.48 13.49 -8.46
N ALA A 230 -9.31 13.17 -9.00
CA ALA A 230 -8.48 12.10 -8.47
C ALA A 230 -7.87 12.53 -7.13
N ILE A 231 -8.43 12.04 -6.02
CA ILE A 231 -7.95 12.31 -4.67
C ILE A 231 -6.79 11.36 -4.37
N PRO A 232 -5.57 11.85 -4.07
CA PRO A 232 -4.43 10.99 -3.74
C PRO A 232 -4.75 10.05 -2.58
N ILE A 233 -4.42 8.77 -2.76
CA ILE A 233 -4.66 7.73 -1.76
C ILE A 233 -3.73 7.98 -0.57
N THR A 234 -4.30 8.11 0.62
CA THR A 234 -3.57 8.20 1.89
C THR A 234 -4.03 7.07 2.79
N GLU A 235 -3.13 6.14 3.10
CA GLU A 235 -3.40 4.98 3.97
C GLU A 235 -2.37 4.97 5.11
N PRO A 236 -2.77 5.33 6.35
CA PRO A 236 -1.85 5.38 7.50
C PRO A 236 -1.13 4.06 7.78
N ASP A 237 -1.78 2.93 7.49
CA ASP A 237 -1.23 1.59 7.67
C ASP A 237 -0.15 1.22 6.62
N ILE A 238 0.09 2.08 5.63
CA ILE A 238 1.12 1.90 4.58
C ILE A 238 2.15 3.04 4.68
N PRO A 239 3.25 2.85 5.44
CA PRO A 239 4.30 3.84 5.54
C PRO A 239 5.03 4.07 4.21
N PHE A 240 5.38 5.33 3.92
CA PHE A 240 6.10 5.72 2.69
C PHE A 240 7.47 5.02 2.53
N SER A 241 8.09 4.58 3.62
CA SER A 241 9.37 3.86 3.57
C SER A 241 9.27 2.48 2.91
N THR A 242 8.08 1.88 2.90
CA THR A 242 7.84 0.53 2.34
C THR A 242 7.73 0.54 0.83
N LYS A 243 7.90 -0.61 0.16
CA LYS A 243 7.65 -0.70 -1.29
C LYS A 243 6.19 -0.36 -1.64
N ALA A 244 5.25 -0.78 -0.80
CA ALA A 244 3.84 -0.47 -0.98
C ALA A 244 3.56 1.04 -0.93
N GLY A 245 4.14 1.76 0.05
CA GLY A 245 4.01 3.20 0.16
C GLY A 245 4.62 3.95 -1.03
N LYS A 246 5.80 3.52 -1.48
CA LYS A 246 6.45 4.08 -2.70
C LYS A 246 5.62 3.83 -3.95
N PHE A 247 5.00 2.66 -4.08
CA PHE A 247 4.12 2.34 -5.20
C PHE A 247 2.90 3.26 -5.22
N ILE A 248 2.22 3.46 -4.08
CA ILE A 248 1.08 4.38 -3.98
C ILE A 248 1.48 5.81 -4.39
N ALA A 249 2.63 6.30 -3.89
CA ALA A 249 3.10 7.64 -4.20
C ALA A 249 3.50 7.84 -5.68
N ALA A 250 3.84 6.76 -6.40
CA ALA A 250 4.22 6.79 -7.81
C ALA A 250 3.03 6.60 -8.77
N LEU A 251 1.82 6.33 -8.26
CA LEU A 251 0.62 6.13 -9.07
C LEU A 251 0.34 7.33 -9.96
N ASN A 252 0.18 7.07 -11.25
CA ASN A 252 -0.11 8.10 -12.24
C ASN A 252 -0.96 7.50 -13.39
N ALA A 253 -1.40 8.33 -14.34
CA ALA A 253 -2.28 7.88 -15.42
C ALA A 253 -1.67 6.81 -16.35
N SER A 254 -0.34 6.65 -16.37
CA SER A 254 0.35 5.62 -17.16
C SER A 254 0.48 4.27 -16.45
N THR A 255 0.19 4.20 -15.14
CA THR A 255 0.25 2.94 -14.38
C THR A 255 -0.75 1.92 -14.95
N THR A 256 -0.26 0.70 -15.20
CA THR A 256 -1.05 -0.37 -15.80
C THR A 256 -1.73 -1.25 -14.75
N ILE A 257 -2.75 -2.00 -15.17
CA ILE A 257 -3.38 -3.01 -14.31
C ILE A 257 -2.41 -4.16 -14.01
N GLU A 258 -1.43 -4.42 -14.88
CA GLU A 258 -0.39 -5.42 -14.67
C GLU A 258 0.59 -4.99 -13.56
N ASP A 259 1.02 -3.73 -13.56
CA ASP A 259 1.83 -3.15 -12.48
C ASP A 259 1.11 -3.28 -11.13
N LEU A 260 -0.20 -2.96 -11.12
CA LEU A 260 -1.03 -3.08 -9.94
C LEU A 260 -1.18 -4.54 -9.48
N ASN A 261 -1.44 -5.48 -10.39
CA ASN A 261 -1.56 -6.89 -10.07
C ASN A 261 -0.25 -7.46 -9.49
N THR A 262 0.89 -7.01 -10.01
CA THR A 262 2.21 -7.39 -9.52
C THR A 262 2.46 -6.82 -8.13
N ALA A 263 2.17 -5.54 -7.91
CA ALA A 263 2.36 -4.88 -6.62
C ALA A 263 1.41 -5.39 -5.53
N THR A 264 0.19 -5.80 -5.90
CA THR A 264 -0.86 -6.29 -4.97
C THR A 264 -0.88 -7.80 -4.80
N LYS A 265 0.13 -8.51 -5.29
CA LYS A 265 0.21 -9.97 -5.18
C LYS A 265 0.42 -10.37 -3.71
N TRP A 266 -0.58 -11.02 -3.12
CA TRP A 266 -0.53 -11.55 -1.76
C TRP A 266 -0.91 -13.03 -1.77
N SER A 267 -0.09 -13.88 -1.14
CA SER A 267 -0.31 -15.33 -1.08
C SER A 267 -0.47 -15.83 0.35
N GLN A 268 -1.01 -17.05 0.50
CA GLN A 268 -1.10 -17.70 1.82
C GLN A 268 0.28 -17.94 2.46
N VAL A 269 1.33 -18.08 1.63
CA VAL A 269 2.72 -18.18 2.10
C VAL A 269 3.17 -16.88 2.74
N ASP A 270 2.79 -15.73 2.17
CA ASP A 270 3.15 -14.42 2.71
C ASP A 270 2.35 -14.09 3.98
N GLU A 271 1.07 -14.50 4.04
CA GLU A 271 0.27 -14.44 5.26
C GLU A 271 0.91 -15.24 6.39
N LYS A 272 1.35 -16.49 6.13
CA LYS A 272 2.02 -17.31 7.14
C LYS A 272 3.32 -16.65 7.63
N LYS A 273 4.15 -16.13 6.72
CA LYS A 273 5.39 -15.42 7.09
C LYS A 273 5.11 -14.20 7.99
N LEU A 274 4.05 -13.44 7.70
CA LEU A 274 3.68 -12.28 8.52
C LEU A 274 3.24 -12.73 9.92
N GLN A 275 2.43 -13.77 10.03
CA GLN A 275 2.01 -14.33 11.33
C GLN A 275 3.20 -14.87 12.13
N ASP A 276 4.09 -15.63 11.48
CA ASP A 276 5.31 -16.15 12.11
C ASP A 276 6.18 -14.98 12.65
N LEU A 277 6.37 -13.92 11.86
CA LEU A 277 7.13 -12.74 12.30
C LEU A 277 6.46 -12.00 13.48
N ILE A 278 5.13 -11.91 13.49
CA ILE A 278 4.38 -11.29 14.60
C ILE A 278 4.60 -12.09 15.89
N ILE A 279 4.50 -13.41 15.81
CA ILE A 279 4.73 -14.31 16.94
C ILE A 279 6.17 -14.19 17.44
N ASP A 280 7.15 -14.23 16.54
CA ASP A 280 8.57 -14.16 16.89
C ASP A 280 8.92 -12.82 17.56
N ILE A 281 8.47 -11.70 16.97
CA ILE A 281 8.69 -10.37 17.55
C ILE A 281 8.00 -10.27 18.92
N SER A 282 6.77 -10.76 19.05
CA SER A 282 6.03 -10.75 20.32
C SER A 282 6.74 -11.55 21.41
N LYS A 283 7.26 -12.75 21.07
CA LYS A 283 8.04 -13.57 22.01
C LYS A 283 9.30 -12.85 22.45
N ALA A 284 10.02 -12.23 21.51
CA ALA A 284 11.25 -11.48 21.79
C ALA A 284 11.01 -10.13 22.51
N THR A 285 9.78 -9.62 22.59
CA THR A 285 9.47 -8.37 23.32
C THR A 285 8.77 -8.59 24.65
N ALA A 286 8.17 -9.75 24.89
CA ALA A 286 7.45 -10.05 26.14
C ALA A 286 8.38 -10.16 27.36
N GLU A 287 9.64 -10.59 27.16
CA GLU A 287 10.69 -10.62 28.17
C GLU A 287 12.02 -10.21 27.51
N ASP A 288 12.99 -9.72 28.28
CA ASP A 288 14.34 -9.41 27.75
C ASP A 288 14.93 -10.67 27.07
N PRO A 289 15.20 -10.65 25.75
CA PRO A 289 15.74 -11.81 25.03
C PRO A 289 17.02 -12.37 25.65
N LYS A 290 17.83 -11.53 26.31
CA LYS A 290 19.01 -11.99 27.05
C LYS A 290 18.63 -12.82 28.27
N GLN A 291 17.62 -12.41 29.02
CA GLN A 291 17.12 -13.16 30.17
C GLN A 291 16.51 -14.49 29.73
N GLN A 292 15.78 -14.50 28.61
CA GLN A 292 15.26 -15.74 28.04
C GLN A 292 16.38 -16.69 27.58
N ALA A 293 17.40 -16.18 26.90
CA ALA A 293 18.55 -16.98 26.49
C ALA A 293 19.28 -17.59 27.69
N ILE A 294 19.50 -16.81 28.76
CA ILE A 294 20.08 -17.29 30.02
C ILE A 294 19.22 -18.41 30.62
N ARG A 295 17.90 -18.22 30.70
CA ARG A 295 16.98 -19.23 31.23
C ARG A 295 17.03 -20.53 30.43
N VAL A 296 17.00 -20.45 29.10
CA VAL A 296 17.10 -21.61 28.21
C VAL A 296 18.43 -22.34 28.41
N ARG A 297 19.56 -21.62 28.52
CA ARG A 297 20.87 -22.23 28.78
C ARG A 297 20.97 -22.88 30.16
N ASN A 298 20.36 -22.29 31.19
CA ASN A 298 20.33 -22.88 32.54
C ASN A 298 19.57 -24.22 32.54
N ILE A 299 18.43 -24.30 31.85
CA ILE A 299 17.69 -25.57 31.72
C ILE A 299 18.47 -26.57 30.87
N ARG A 300 19.07 -26.12 29.76
CA ARG A 300 19.96 -26.94 28.93
C ARG A 300 21.10 -27.55 29.75
N GLN A 301 21.74 -26.77 30.63
CA GLN A 301 22.82 -27.26 31.47
C GLN A 301 22.34 -28.37 32.40
N ARG A 302 21.16 -28.23 33.03
CA ARG A 302 20.59 -29.29 33.87
C ARG A 302 20.29 -30.58 33.09
N ILE A 303 19.81 -30.47 31.86
CA ILE A 303 19.61 -31.63 30.97
C ILE A 303 20.96 -32.28 30.61
N PHE A 304 21.99 -31.48 30.38
CA PHE A 304 23.34 -31.98 30.10
C PHE A 304 23.92 -32.73 31.30
N ASP A 305 23.80 -32.18 32.51
CA ASP A 305 24.27 -32.82 33.75
C ASP A 305 23.54 -34.16 33.97
N MET A 306 22.23 -34.20 33.73
CA MET A 306 21.44 -35.44 33.74
C MET A 306 21.94 -36.45 32.69
N LYS A 307 22.25 -36.00 31.47
CA LYS A 307 22.82 -36.86 30.41
C LYS A 307 24.14 -37.49 30.85
N THR A 308 25.04 -36.73 31.47
CA THR A 308 26.32 -37.25 31.98
C THR A 308 26.12 -38.29 33.09
N GLY A 309 25.13 -38.08 33.97
CA GLY A 309 24.74 -39.09 34.96
C GLY A 309 24.22 -40.37 34.31
N LEU A 310 23.38 -40.26 33.27
CA LEU A 310 22.86 -41.40 32.51
C LEU A 310 23.97 -42.18 31.77
N GLU A 311 24.95 -41.49 31.20
CA GLU A 311 26.13 -42.13 30.58
C GLU A 311 26.93 -42.94 31.60
N SER A 312 27.06 -42.42 32.83
CA SER A 312 27.74 -43.11 33.93
C SER A 312 26.97 -44.36 34.37
N ILE A 313 25.64 -44.27 34.50
CA ILE A 313 24.75 -45.41 34.79
C ILE A 313 24.84 -46.46 33.68
N ALA A 314 24.79 -46.04 32.41
CA ALA A 314 24.85 -46.93 31.26
C ALA A 314 26.17 -47.72 31.17
N THR A 315 27.28 -47.06 31.53
CA THR A 315 28.59 -47.71 31.59
C THR A 315 28.66 -48.70 32.76
N ALA A 316 28.22 -48.29 33.94
CA ALA A 316 28.31 -49.10 35.16
C ALA A 316 27.37 -50.32 35.16
N LEU A 317 26.25 -50.25 34.42
CA LEU A 317 25.29 -51.34 34.26
C LEU A 317 25.33 -51.99 32.86
N SER A 318 26.43 -51.81 32.13
CA SER A 318 26.64 -52.40 30.81
C SER A 318 26.64 -53.93 30.86
N ASP A 319 26.46 -54.56 29.69
CA ASP A 319 26.56 -56.01 29.60
C ASP A 319 27.97 -56.52 29.96
N GLU A 320 29.04 -55.74 29.70
CA GLU A 320 30.38 -56.11 30.18
C GLU A 320 30.49 -56.08 31.71
N SER A 321 29.84 -55.10 32.36
CA SER A 321 29.79 -55.00 33.83
C SER A 321 29.04 -56.18 34.44
N VAL A 322 27.96 -56.61 33.78
CA VAL A 322 27.19 -57.81 34.13
C VAL A 322 28.05 -59.08 34.03
N VAL A 323 28.78 -59.25 32.92
CA VAL A 323 29.70 -60.39 32.73
C VAL A 323 30.85 -60.35 33.75
N THR A 324 31.39 -59.17 34.02
CA THR A 324 32.46 -58.98 35.00
C THR A 324 32.01 -59.39 36.41
N MET A 325 30.80 -58.99 36.81
CA MET A 325 30.20 -59.38 38.09
C MET A 325 30.00 -60.91 38.17
N SER A 326 29.47 -61.52 37.11
CA SER A 326 29.30 -62.97 37.00
C SER A 326 30.62 -63.72 37.17
N ASN A 327 31.66 -63.27 36.47
CA ASN A 327 33.01 -63.86 36.55
C ASN A 327 33.59 -63.74 37.97
N LYS A 328 33.41 -62.61 38.65
CA LYS A 328 33.87 -62.43 40.03
C LYS A 328 33.13 -63.34 41.01
N ILE A 329 31.81 -63.49 40.88
CA ILE A 329 31.03 -64.45 41.67
C ILE A 329 31.53 -65.88 41.43
N SER A 330 31.73 -66.26 40.18
CA SER A 330 32.25 -67.59 39.80
C SER A 330 33.66 -67.85 40.35
N GLN A 331 34.53 -66.83 40.33
CA GLN A 331 35.86 -66.90 40.95
C GLN A 331 35.78 -67.13 42.46
N VAL A 332 34.88 -66.44 43.16
CA VAL A 332 34.65 -66.68 44.60
C VAL A 332 34.16 -68.11 44.83
N LYS A 333 33.11 -68.56 44.12
CA LYS A 333 32.59 -69.94 44.23
C LYS A 333 33.68 -70.99 43.98
N THR A 334 34.51 -70.78 42.96
CA THR A 334 35.58 -71.71 42.58
C THR A 334 36.68 -71.72 43.64
N ALA A 335 37.07 -70.55 44.14
CA ALA A 335 38.05 -70.42 45.22
C ALA A 335 37.54 -71.00 46.55
N GLU A 336 36.25 -70.87 46.86
CA GLU A 336 35.61 -71.49 48.03
C GLU A 336 35.64 -73.01 47.94
N ARG A 337 35.22 -73.59 46.81
CA ARG A 337 35.30 -75.04 46.59
C ARG A 337 36.73 -75.57 46.66
N ALA A 338 37.69 -74.87 46.05
CA ALA A 338 39.09 -75.25 46.08
C ALA A 338 39.65 -75.18 47.51
N PHE A 339 39.29 -74.15 48.28
CA PHE A 339 39.66 -74.01 49.68
C PHE A 339 39.03 -75.12 50.54
N ASP A 340 37.76 -75.44 50.33
CA ASP A 340 37.05 -76.49 51.07
C ASP A 340 37.66 -77.88 50.84
N ILE A 341 38.01 -78.22 49.59
CA ILE A 341 38.66 -79.50 49.24
C ILE A 341 40.01 -79.62 49.95
N ILE A 342 40.82 -78.56 49.93
CA ILE A 342 42.16 -78.55 50.57
C ILE A 342 42.05 -78.59 52.09
N SER A 343 41.07 -77.87 52.66
CA SER A 343 40.76 -77.90 54.09
C SER A 343 40.38 -79.32 54.52
N GLN A 344 39.47 -79.97 53.79
CA GLN A 344 39.06 -81.35 54.06
C GLN A 344 40.22 -82.33 53.93
N GLN A 345 41.05 -82.24 52.89
CA GLN A 345 42.19 -83.15 52.71
C GLN A 345 43.29 -82.97 53.76
N SER A 346 43.54 -81.73 54.20
CA SER A 346 44.65 -81.43 55.12
C SER A 346 44.30 -81.67 56.60
N LEU A 347 43.01 -81.69 56.96
CA LEU A 347 42.54 -81.63 58.35
C LEU A 347 41.61 -82.81 58.77
N HIS A 348 41.34 -83.80 57.91
CA HIS A 348 40.38 -84.89 58.13
C HIS A 348 40.65 -85.80 59.36
N GLN A 349 41.86 -85.75 59.95
CA GLN A 349 42.27 -86.66 61.04
C GLN A 349 42.71 -85.93 62.32
N GLU A 350 42.32 -84.67 62.46
CA GLU A 350 42.75 -83.89 63.62
C GLU A 350 41.83 -84.09 64.84
N PRO A 351 42.39 -84.18 66.06
CA PRO A 351 41.64 -84.58 67.25
C PRO A 351 40.72 -83.48 67.81
N LEU A 352 40.87 -82.24 67.33
CA LEU A 352 40.08 -81.09 67.77
C LEU A 352 39.45 -80.40 66.54
N PRO A 353 38.16 -80.01 66.61
CA PRO A 353 37.52 -79.25 65.55
C PRO A 353 37.99 -77.78 65.54
N GLY A 354 37.71 -77.06 64.45
CA GLY A 354 37.87 -75.61 64.40
C GLY A 354 39.27 -75.10 64.02
N ILE A 355 40.12 -75.94 63.43
CA ILE A 355 41.45 -75.55 62.93
C ILE A 355 41.34 -74.53 61.78
N GLU A 356 40.23 -74.59 61.05
CA GLU A 356 39.83 -73.68 60.01
C GLU A 356 39.25 -72.34 60.51
N GLN A 357 39.01 -72.19 61.82
CA GLN A 357 38.47 -70.96 62.41
C GLN A 357 39.55 -69.90 62.64
N ASN A 358 39.16 -68.63 62.78
CA ASN A 358 40.11 -67.53 62.89
C ASN A 358 40.92 -67.58 64.20
N GLU A 359 40.28 -68.03 65.27
CA GLU A 359 40.86 -68.15 66.61
C GLU A 359 42.06 -69.10 66.61
N TRP A 360 41.93 -70.26 65.94
CA TRP A 360 43.04 -71.20 65.81
C TRP A 360 44.15 -70.68 64.89
N LYS A 361 43.81 -69.95 63.83
CA LYS A 361 44.78 -69.36 62.91
C LYS A 361 45.61 -68.25 63.57
N GLU A 362 44.97 -67.42 64.40
CA GLU A 362 45.67 -66.41 65.20
C GLU A 362 46.64 -67.07 66.19
N LEU A 363 46.20 -68.16 66.84
CA LEU A 363 47.08 -69.00 67.66
C LEU A 363 48.26 -69.56 66.87
N TYR A 364 48.03 -70.10 65.66
CA TYR A 364 49.09 -70.62 64.80
C TYR A 364 50.10 -69.54 64.41
N LYS A 365 49.63 -68.35 64.00
CA LYS A 365 50.50 -67.21 63.67
C LYS A 365 51.28 -66.71 64.88
N ALA A 366 50.66 -66.63 66.05
CA ALA A 366 51.35 -66.26 67.28
C ALA A 366 52.44 -67.29 67.64
N ALA A 367 52.16 -68.59 67.44
CA ALA A 367 53.14 -69.66 67.62
C ALA A 367 54.28 -69.57 66.61
N GLU A 368 53.98 -69.27 65.34
CA GLU A 368 54.95 -69.03 64.27
C GLU A 368 55.88 -67.85 64.60
N GLU A 369 55.30 -66.72 65.01
CA GLU A 369 56.06 -65.54 65.40
C GLU A 369 56.95 -65.81 66.61
N TYR A 370 56.44 -66.47 67.65
CA TYR A 370 57.25 -66.83 68.82
C TYR A 370 58.36 -67.82 68.46
N SER A 371 58.07 -68.81 67.61
CA SER A 371 59.06 -69.78 67.13
C SER A 371 60.18 -69.09 66.37
N THR A 372 59.85 -68.23 65.41
CA THR A 372 60.83 -67.62 64.49
C THR A 372 61.56 -66.42 65.11
N LYS A 373 60.95 -65.70 66.07
CA LYS A 373 61.55 -64.51 66.69
C LYS A 373 62.25 -64.78 68.03
N VAL A 374 61.90 -65.87 68.74
CA VAL A 374 62.38 -66.11 70.11
C VAL A 374 62.91 -67.53 70.32
N ALA A 375 62.11 -68.57 70.07
CA ALA A 375 62.46 -69.94 70.49
C ALA A 375 63.45 -70.66 69.54
N TYR A 376 63.32 -70.42 68.24
CA TYR A 376 64.08 -71.06 67.16
C TYR A 376 64.46 -70.02 66.08
N THR A 377 65.23 -69.01 66.47
CA THR A 377 65.52 -67.81 65.67
C THR A 377 66.11 -68.07 64.27
N ASP A 378 66.82 -69.19 64.10
CA ASP A 378 67.49 -69.56 62.83
C ASP A 378 66.81 -70.72 62.11
N LYS A 379 65.54 -71.02 62.42
CA LYS A 379 64.78 -72.15 61.84
C LYS A 379 63.40 -71.70 61.37
N ASP A 380 62.96 -72.27 60.25
CA ASP A 380 61.59 -72.06 59.75
C ASP A 380 60.56 -72.72 60.67
N PHE A 381 59.41 -72.09 60.82
CA PHE A 381 58.27 -72.68 61.51
C PHE A 381 57.53 -73.65 60.57
N PRO A 382 57.03 -74.80 61.07
CA PRO A 382 57.38 -75.42 62.34
C PRO A 382 58.73 -76.13 62.24
N PHE A 383 59.58 -75.95 63.24
CA PHE A 383 60.84 -76.68 63.33
C PHE A 383 60.59 -78.15 63.75
N THR A 384 60.83 -79.09 62.83
CA THR A 384 60.59 -80.53 63.04
C THR A 384 61.86 -81.39 63.08
N GLY A 385 63.02 -80.76 63.34
CA GLY A 385 64.33 -81.44 63.40
C GLY A 385 64.50 -82.41 64.59
N PRO A 386 65.68 -83.04 64.75
CA PRO A 386 66.00 -83.83 65.95
C PRO A 386 65.85 -82.97 67.21
N ASP A 387 65.32 -83.55 68.30
CA ASP A 387 65.09 -82.88 69.59
C ASP A 387 64.17 -81.64 69.57
N SER A 388 63.34 -81.48 68.54
CA SER A 388 62.37 -80.38 68.44
C SER A 388 61.33 -80.42 69.56
N VAL A 389 61.08 -79.27 70.19
CA VAL A 389 60.10 -79.06 71.26
C VAL A 389 58.94 -78.21 70.75
N CYS A 390 57.71 -78.57 71.12
CA CYS A 390 56.52 -77.81 70.75
C CYS A 390 56.53 -76.43 71.41
N VAL A 391 56.44 -75.36 70.63
CA VAL A 391 56.48 -73.98 71.14
C VAL A 391 55.25 -73.55 71.95
N LEU A 392 54.19 -74.35 71.95
CA LEU A 392 52.96 -74.10 72.72
C LEU A 392 52.92 -74.86 74.05
N CYS A 393 53.22 -76.16 74.04
CA CYS A 393 53.12 -77.02 75.24
C CYS A 393 54.48 -77.41 75.85
N MET A 394 55.59 -77.03 75.21
CA MET A 394 56.97 -77.29 75.66
C MET A 394 57.36 -78.77 75.79
N GLN A 395 56.64 -79.68 75.12
CA GLN A 395 56.95 -81.11 75.07
C GLN A 395 57.79 -81.49 73.83
N PRO A 396 58.68 -82.50 73.90
CA PRO A 396 59.34 -83.06 72.72
C PRO A 396 58.32 -83.55 71.68
N LEU A 397 58.53 -83.23 70.41
CA LEU A 397 57.61 -83.58 69.33
C LEU A 397 57.80 -85.04 68.89
N SER A 398 56.73 -85.83 69.00
CA SER A 398 56.64 -87.15 68.37
C SER A 398 56.60 -87.03 66.84
N GLN A 399 56.88 -88.14 66.14
CA GLN A 399 56.81 -88.18 64.68
C GLN A 399 55.44 -87.73 64.14
N GLN A 400 54.35 -88.19 64.77
CA GLN A 400 52.99 -87.80 64.40
C GLN A 400 52.73 -86.29 64.61
N ALA A 401 53.28 -85.70 65.66
CA ALA A 401 53.15 -84.26 65.93
C ALA A 401 53.92 -83.42 64.90
N LYS A 402 55.10 -83.89 64.45
CA LYS A 402 55.88 -83.25 63.38
C LYS A 402 55.10 -83.24 62.07
N GLU A 403 54.55 -84.37 61.67
CA GLU A 403 53.74 -84.49 60.44
C GLU A 403 52.48 -83.61 60.50
N ARG A 404 51.82 -83.55 61.66
CA ARG A 404 50.67 -82.65 61.90
C ARG A 404 51.06 -81.17 61.73
N LEU A 405 52.14 -80.73 62.34
CA LEU A 405 52.62 -79.36 62.22
C LEU A 405 52.98 -78.99 60.77
N GLN A 406 53.57 -79.93 60.01
CA GLN A 406 53.83 -79.72 58.58
C GLN A 406 52.54 -79.64 57.75
N ARG A 407 51.49 -80.42 58.06
CA ARG A 407 50.17 -80.26 57.43
C ARG A 407 49.53 -78.91 57.76
N PHE A 408 49.69 -78.42 58.99
CA PHE A 408 49.24 -77.10 59.38
C PHE A 408 50.00 -75.99 58.64
N LYS A 409 51.32 -76.14 58.49
CA LYS A 409 52.14 -75.24 57.67
C LYS A 409 51.63 -75.20 56.24
N TYR A 410 51.46 -76.37 55.65
CA TYR A 410 50.90 -76.50 54.30
C TYR A 410 49.53 -75.81 54.20
N PHE A 411 48.61 -76.07 55.11
CA PHE A 411 47.29 -75.40 55.14
C PHE A 411 47.40 -73.86 55.25
N MET A 412 48.33 -73.34 56.04
CA MET A 412 48.52 -71.90 56.28
C MET A 412 49.25 -71.18 55.13
N GLU A 413 50.16 -71.85 54.44
CA GLU A 413 50.97 -71.29 53.35
C GLU A 413 50.32 -71.41 51.96
N GLN A 414 49.24 -72.17 51.83
CA GLN A 414 48.58 -72.45 50.55
C GLN A 414 48.06 -71.19 49.81
N THR A 415 48.49 -71.07 48.55
CA THR A 415 48.07 -70.05 47.57
C THR A 415 46.55 -69.92 47.44
N THR A 416 45.80 -71.00 47.64
CA THR A 416 44.34 -71.06 47.50
C THR A 416 43.61 -70.15 48.49
N ARG A 417 44.16 -69.93 49.69
CA ARG A 417 43.59 -68.98 50.66
C ARG A 417 43.73 -67.54 50.19
N LYS A 418 44.93 -67.15 49.76
CA LYS A 418 45.19 -65.79 49.22
C LYS A 418 44.31 -65.53 48.00
N GLN A 419 44.09 -66.55 47.16
CA GLN A 419 43.17 -66.47 46.02
C GLN A 419 41.72 -66.24 46.46
N LEU A 420 41.24 -66.94 47.49
CA LEU A 420 39.89 -66.75 48.04
C LEU A 420 39.70 -65.35 48.67
N GLU A 421 40.62 -64.89 49.51
CA GLU A 421 40.57 -63.55 50.11
C GLU A 421 40.61 -62.45 49.02
N THR A 422 41.47 -62.61 48.02
CA THR A 422 41.55 -61.68 46.87
C THR A 422 40.26 -61.66 46.06
N ALA A 423 39.67 -62.83 45.76
CA ALA A 423 38.41 -62.93 45.04
C ALA A 423 37.26 -62.25 45.81
N LYS A 424 37.18 -62.45 47.14
CA LYS A 424 36.18 -61.79 48.01
C LYS A 424 36.35 -60.27 48.03
N ILE A 425 37.58 -59.76 48.18
CA ILE A 425 37.86 -58.31 48.14
C ILE A 425 37.47 -57.72 46.78
N ASN A 426 37.82 -58.40 45.69
CA ASN A 426 37.49 -57.96 44.33
C ASN A 426 35.98 -57.90 44.07
N LEU A 427 35.21 -58.86 44.61
CA LEU A 427 33.75 -58.86 44.52
C LEU A 427 33.15 -57.72 45.37
N LEU A 428 33.58 -57.58 46.63
CA LEU A 428 33.12 -56.52 47.52
C LEU A 428 33.40 -55.11 46.96
N THR A 429 34.53 -54.92 46.29
CA THR A 429 34.87 -53.65 45.66
C THR A 429 33.91 -53.32 44.51
N THR A 430 33.57 -54.32 43.68
CA THR A 430 32.56 -54.15 42.62
C THR A 430 31.17 -53.89 43.20
N MET A 431 30.81 -54.56 44.29
CA MET A 431 29.52 -54.32 44.96
C MET A 431 29.41 -52.91 45.56
N LYS A 432 30.51 -52.34 46.08
CA LYS A 432 30.52 -50.95 46.56
C LYS A 432 30.28 -49.96 45.42
N VAL A 433 31.00 -50.12 44.31
CA VAL A 433 30.81 -49.28 43.11
C VAL A 433 29.37 -49.37 42.60
N LEU A 434 28.78 -50.58 42.60
CA LEU A 434 27.40 -50.79 42.21
C LEU A 434 26.41 -50.09 43.16
N ALA A 435 26.63 -50.18 44.46
CA ALA A 435 25.79 -49.55 45.48
C ALA A 435 25.76 -48.02 45.33
N ASP A 436 26.90 -47.40 45.03
CA ASP A 436 27.07 -45.96 44.88
C ASP A 436 26.40 -45.37 43.62
N ILE A 437 25.88 -46.20 42.70
CA ILE A 437 25.14 -45.73 41.52
C ILE A 437 23.81 -45.13 41.97
N ASP A 438 23.65 -43.82 41.79
CA ASP A 438 22.38 -43.12 41.94
C ASP A 438 21.45 -43.43 40.75
N LEU A 439 20.31 -44.06 41.04
CA LEU A 439 19.27 -44.35 40.05
C LEU A 439 18.02 -43.47 40.23
N GLU A 440 18.00 -42.60 41.25
CA GLU A 440 16.96 -41.58 41.43
C GLU A 440 17.19 -40.37 40.51
N ILE A 441 17.98 -40.55 39.45
CA ILE A 441 18.40 -39.51 38.51
C ILE A 441 17.23 -38.72 37.91
N LEU A 442 16.09 -39.36 37.64
CA LEU A 442 14.90 -38.64 37.11
C LEU A 442 14.26 -37.74 38.16
N GLU A 443 14.38 -38.08 39.44
CA GLU A 443 13.85 -37.31 40.55
C GLU A 443 14.84 -36.19 40.95
N SER A 444 16.15 -36.52 41.01
CA SER A 444 17.25 -35.56 41.19
C SER A 444 17.27 -34.47 40.12
N TYR A 445 16.84 -34.79 38.90
CA TYR A 445 16.74 -33.86 37.76
C TYR A 445 15.31 -33.67 37.25
N LYS A 446 14.31 -33.67 38.16
CA LYS A 446 12.89 -33.58 37.79
C LYS A 446 12.55 -32.43 36.83
N ASP A 447 13.05 -31.23 37.10
CA ASP A 447 12.82 -30.05 36.23
C ASP A 447 13.34 -30.28 34.79
N ALA A 448 14.48 -30.97 34.65
CA ALA A 448 15.08 -31.28 33.36
C ALA A 448 14.28 -32.38 32.64
N PHE A 449 13.81 -33.38 33.39
CA PHE A 449 12.95 -34.44 32.86
C PHE A 449 11.61 -33.89 32.37
N ASP A 450 10.96 -33.01 33.13
CA ASP A 450 9.69 -32.38 32.77
C ASP A 450 9.84 -31.50 31.51
N GLU A 451 10.98 -30.81 31.35
CA GLU A 451 11.30 -30.06 30.12
C GLU A 451 11.46 -31.01 28.92
N ILE A 452 12.15 -32.14 29.08
CA ILE A 452 12.27 -33.16 28.02
C ILE A 452 10.90 -33.71 27.65
N ALA A 453 10.04 -34.01 28.63
CA ALA A 453 8.68 -34.51 28.38
C ALA A 453 7.82 -33.51 27.59
N THR A 454 8.00 -32.21 27.85
CA THR A 454 7.32 -31.13 27.13
C THR A 454 7.80 -31.03 25.67
N ARG A 455 9.09 -31.23 25.42
CA ARG A 455 9.70 -31.09 24.08
C ARG A 455 9.59 -32.35 23.23
N ASN A 456 9.78 -33.51 23.85
CA ASN A 456 9.83 -34.81 23.19
C ASN A 456 9.34 -35.90 24.16
N LYS A 457 8.03 -36.15 24.12
CA LYS A 457 7.37 -37.16 24.94
C LYS A 457 7.95 -38.57 24.74
N HIS A 458 8.30 -38.94 23.50
CA HIS A 458 8.90 -40.24 23.19
C HIS A 458 10.25 -40.43 23.89
N CYS A 459 11.08 -39.39 23.91
CA CYS A 459 12.36 -39.41 24.62
C CYS A 459 12.16 -39.60 26.14
N ALA A 460 11.21 -38.87 26.74
CA ALA A 460 10.90 -39.00 28.17
C ALA A 460 10.37 -40.39 28.55
N ASP A 461 9.46 -40.96 27.75
CA ASP A 461 8.92 -42.31 27.96
C ASP A 461 10.04 -43.38 27.85
N SER A 462 10.91 -43.25 26.84
CA SER A 462 12.07 -44.13 26.65
C SER A 462 13.07 -44.04 27.80
N LEU A 463 13.29 -42.84 28.32
CA LEU A 463 14.21 -42.59 29.43
C LEU A 463 13.69 -43.21 30.73
N LYS A 464 12.39 -43.09 30.99
CA LYS A 464 11.74 -43.72 32.14
C LYS A 464 11.85 -45.25 32.09
N ALA A 465 11.54 -45.85 30.93
CA ALA A 465 11.66 -47.29 30.73
C ALA A 465 13.12 -47.78 30.92
N TYR A 466 14.10 -46.98 30.47
CA TYR A 466 15.52 -47.28 30.68
C TYR A 466 15.89 -47.31 32.17
N VAL A 467 15.54 -46.26 32.93
CA VAL A 467 15.86 -46.15 34.36
C VAL A 467 15.18 -47.26 35.18
N GLU A 468 13.92 -47.59 34.88
CA GLU A 468 13.22 -48.71 35.54
C GLU A 468 13.92 -50.06 35.33
N LYS A 469 14.40 -50.32 34.11
CA LYS A 469 15.17 -51.55 33.80
C LYS A 469 16.56 -51.53 34.41
N ALA A 470 17.20 -50.36 34.49
CA ALA A 470 18.48 -50.16 35.17
C ALA A 470 18.38 -50.45 36.68
N MET A 471 17.31 -49.99 37.34
CA MET A 471 17.00 -50.31 38.74
C MET A 471 16.86 -51.81 38.95
N ALA A 472 16.06 -52.48 38.12
CA ALA A 472 15.86 -53.92 38.22
C ALA A 472 17.19 -54.68 38.00
N ARG A 473 18.02 -54.26 37.04
CA ARG A 473 19.35 -54.85 36.78
C ARG A 473 20.30 -54.65 37.97
N LYS A 474 20.38 -53.45 38.54
CA LYS A 474 21.19 -53.17 39.75
C LYS A 474 20.79 -54.09 40.90
N MET A 475 19.49 -54.17 41.22
CA MET A 475 18.98 -55.04 42.30
C MET A 475 19.33 -56.51 42.08
N SER A 476 19.20 -57.01 40.84
CA SER A 476 19.58 -58.38 40.48
C SER A 476 21.09 -58.63 40.73
N MET A 477 21.95 -57.70 40.31
CA MET A 477 23.40 -57.79 40.50
C MET A 477 23.82 -57.70 41.97
N GLU A 478 23.20 -56.81 42.76
CA GLU A 478 23.47 -56.66 44.19
C GLU A 478 23.07 -57.94 44.96
N SER A 479 21.86 -58.45 44.70
CA SER A 479 21.40 -59.69 45.30
C SER A 479 22.36 -60.85 44.99
N ALA A 480 22.80 -60.97 43.75
CA ALA A 480 23.71 -62.04 43.31
C ALA A 480 25.09 -61.96 43.97
N GLY A 481 25.61 -60.75 44.14
CA GLY A 481 26.86 -60.52 44.86
C GLY A 481 26.78 -60.92 46.33
N GLN A 482 25.64 -60.66 46.98
CA GLN A 482 25.42 -61.00 48.40
C GLN A 482 25.22 -62.50 48.62
N THR A 483 24.43 -63.17 47.78
CA THR A 483 24.08 -64.59 47.93
C THR A 483 25.08 -65.53 47.27
N LEU A 484 26.02 -64.99 46.49
CA LEU A 484 26.87 -65.76 45.58
C LEU A 484 26.02 -66.70 44.70
N SER A 485 24.91 -66.20 44.15
CA SER A 485 24.06 -66.98 43.25
C SER A 485 24.27 -66.57 41.79
N ASP A 486 23.74 -67.37 40.87
CA ASP A 486 23.58 -66.91 39.49
C ASP A 486 22.45 -65.88 39.45
N PHE A 487 22.45 -64.98 38.47
CA PHE A 487 21.49 -63.88 38.41
C PHE A 487 20.74 -63.83 37.09
N LEU A 488 19.54 -63.26 37.14
CA LEU A 488 18.73 -63.02 35.95
C LEU A 488 19.31 -61.81 35.20
N VAL A 489 19.78 -62.05 33.97
CA VAL A 489 20.25 -60.99 33.07
C VAL A 489 19.03 -60.23 32.57
N ILE A 490 18.79 -59.05 33.15
CA ILE A 490 17.71 -58.16 32.72
C ILE A 490 18.23 -57.34 31.54
N GLU A 491 17.72 -57.53 30.33
CA GLU A 491 18.14 -56.73 29.16
C GLU A 491 17.78 -55.24 29.34
N LEU A 492 18.74 -54.35 29.07
CA LEU A 492 18.51 -52.90 29.08
C LEU A 492 18.08 -52.44 27.68
N PRO A 493 17.03 -51.61 27.57
CA PRO A 493 16.75 -50.92 26.32
C PRO A 493 17.87 -49.93 26.01
N THR A 494 17.93 -49.45 24.77
CA THR A 494 18.88 -48.39 24.38
C THR A 494 18.55 -47.12 25.16
N CYS A 495 19.54 -46.57 25.89
CA CYS A 495 19.39 -45.27 26.54
C CYS A 495 19.22 -44.18 25.46
N PRO A 496 18.20 -43.29 25.54
CA PRO A 496 17.90 -42.30 24.49
C PRO A 496 18.87 -41.10 24.49
N LEU A 497 20.18 -41.34 24.61
CA LEU A 497 21.21 -40.29 24.67
C LEU A 497 21.26 -39.44 23.41
N SER A 498 21.00 -40.03 22.24
CA SER A 498 20.94 -39.31 20.95
C SER A 498 19.78 -38.31 20.89
N ASP A 499 18.62 -38.69 21.44
CA ASP A 499 17.45 -37.83 21.49
C ASP A 499 17.69 -36.66 22.44
N ILE A 500 18.32 -36.93 23.60
CA ILE A 500 18.73 -35.89 24.55
C ILE A 500 19.74 -34.93 23.90
N GLU A 501 20.73 -35.44 23.15
CA GLU A 501 21.71 -34.62 22.43
C GLU A 501 21.05 -33.71 21.37
N SER A 502 20.05 -34.23 20.66
CA SER A 502 19.25 -33.45 19.70
C SER A 502 18.46 -32.32 20.39
N ILE A 503 17.87 -32.60 21.55
CA ILE A 503 17.18 -31.59 22.38
C ILE A 503 18.17 -30.51 22.85
N LEU A 504 19.34 -30.92 23.38
CA LEU A 504 20.39 -30.00 23.83
C LEU A 504 20.88 -29.08 22.70
N THR A 505 21.02 -29.63 21.49
CA THR A 505 21.43 -28.88 20.28
C THR A 505 20.35 -27.88 19.88
N SER A 506 19.08 -28.30 19.83
CA SER A 506 17.93 -27.44 19.53
C SER A 506 17.80 -26.29 20.52
N MET A 507 18.02 -26.55 21.81
CA MET A 507 17.99 -25.53 22.87
C MET A 507 19.10 -24.50 22.72
N GLU A 508 20.33 -24.92 22.38
CA GLU A 508 21.44 -23.97 22.16
C GLU A 508 21.19 -23.09 20.93
N GLN A 509 20.67 -23.67 19.85
CA GLN A 509 20.28 -22.90 18.66
C GLN A 509 19.19 -21.87 18.99
N GLY A 510 18.19 -22.24 19.78
CA GLY A 510 17.14 -21.32 20.24
C GLY A 510 17.68 -20.19 21.12
N ALA A 511 18.59 -20.50 22.05
CA ALA A 511 19.23 -19.49 22.91
C ALA A 511 20.10 -18.51 22.11
N ALA A 512 20.90 -19.00 21.16
CA ALA A 512 21.72 -18.17 20.29
C ALA A 512 20.87 -17.25 19.40
N GLU A 513 19.71 -17.73 18.93
CA GLU A 513 18.77 -16.91 18.18
C GLU A 513 18.18 -15.79 19.05
N LEU A 514 17.77 -16.09 20.28
CA LEU A 514 17.28 -15.07 21.23
C LEU A 514 18.32 -13.97 21.50
N GLU A 515 19.60 -14.32 21.63
CA GLU A 515 20.68 -13.33 21.80
C GLU A 515 20.92 -12.50 20.55
N ARG A 516 20.81 -13.11 19.36
CA ARG A 516 20.86 -12.38 18.10
C ARG A 516 19.72 -11.36 18.01
N LEU A 517 18.52 -11.74 18.47
CA LEU A 517 17.36 -10.86 18.59
C LEU A 517 17.53 -9.81 19.69
N ALA A 518 18.37 -10.01 20.70
CA ALA A 518 18.69 -8.97 21.67
C ALA A 518 19.45 -7.77 21.05
N ILE A 519 20.03 -7.93 19.85
CA ILE A 519 20.76 -6.88 19.16
C ILE A 519 19.74 -5.89 18.56
N PRO A 520 19.75 -4.59 18.95
CA PRO A 520 18.76 -3.61 18.48
C PRO A 520 18.64 -3.52 16.95
N GLN A 521 19.76 -3.69 16.24
CA GLN A 521 19.80 -3.67 14.78
C GLN A 521 19.05 -4.85 14.15
N GLN A 522 19.12 -6.05 14.75
CA GLN A 522 18.42 -7.23 14.24
C GLN A 522 16.91 -7.14 14.51
N MET A 523 16.51 -6.63 15.67
CA MET A 523 15.08 -6.34 15.94
C MET A 523 14.54 -5.24 15.04
N SER A 524 15.33 -4.21 14.75
CA SER A 524 14.95 -3.19 13.76
C SER A 524 14.76 -3.81 12.38
N ALA A 525 15.64 -4.73 11.95
CA ALA A 525 15.52 -5.43 10.67
C ALA A 525 14.27 -6.32 10.60
N LEU A 526 13.92 -7.03 11.67
CA LEU A 526 12.69 -7.82 11.74
C LEU A 526 11.44 -6.94 11.76
N ASN A 527 11.41 -5.87 12.54
CA ASN A 527 10.31 -4.91 12.52
C ASN A 527 10.14 -4.27 11.14
N THR A 528 11.24 -3.98 10.46
CA THR A 528 11.21 -3.49 9.06
C THR A 528 10.58 -4.53 8.13
N LYS A 529 10.97 -5.81 8.25
CA LYS A 529 10.34 -6.90 7.47
C LYS A 529 8.85 -7.08 7.78
N LYS A 530 8.45 -6.99 9.06
CA LYS A 530 7.05 -7.02 9.48
C LYS A 530 6.28 -5.87 8.85
N MET A 531 6.80 -4.65 8.95
CA MET A 531 6.21 -3.45 8.38
C MET A 531 6.05 -3.58 6.86
N GLU A 532 7.06 -4.11 6.17
CA GLU A 532 7.02 -4.34 4.72
C GLU A 532 5.91 -5.33 4.31
N LEU A 533 5.79 -6.45 5.03
CA LEU A 533 4.75 -7.45 4.78
C LEU A 533 3.36 -6.93 5.14
N ALA A 534 3.21 -6.25 6.27
CA ALA A 534 1.94 -5.66 6.69
C ALA A 534 1.44 -4.60 5.68
N ALA A 535 2.34 -3.75 5.20
CA ALA A 535 2.03 -2.78 4.15
C ALA A 535 1.67 -3.46 2.82
N GLY A 536 2.34 -4.55 2.45
CA GLY A 536 2.00 -5.36 1.27
C GLY A 536 0.61 -5.99 1.36
N LYS A 537 0.24 -6.54 2.52
CA LYS A 537 -1.10 -7.05 2.80
C LYS A 537 -2.16 -5.96 2.64
N LYS A 538 -1.93 -4.82 3.30
CA LYS A 538 -2.87 -3.68 3.24
C LYS A 538 -3.02 -3.15 1.81
N LEU A 539 -1.93 -3.08 1.05
CA LEU A 539 -1.95 -2.68 -0.36
C LEU A 539 -2.84 -3.62 -1.20
N ALA A 540 -2.78 -4.93 -0.95
CA ALA A 540 -3.64 -5.91 -1.61
C ALA A 540 -5.12 -5.73 -1.23
N GLU A 541 -5.42 -5.41 0.03
CA GLU A 541 -6.79 -5.14 0.51
C GLU A 541 -7.39 -3.89 -0.15
N ILE A 542 -6.61 -2.81 -0.29
CA ILE A 542 -7.08 -1.54 -0.89
C ILE A 542 -7.02 -1.53 -2.42
N LYS A 543 -6.69 -2.66 -3.06
CA LYS A 543 -6.61 -2.77 -4.53
C LYS A 543 -7.83 -2.19 -5.28
N PRO A 544 -9.09 -2.41 -4.85
CA PRO A 544 -10.26 -1.82 -5.53
C PRO A 544 -10.26 -0.28 -5.49
N VAL A 545 -9.77 0.30 -4.39
CA VAL A 545 -9.62 1.76 -4.22
C VAL A 545 -8.58 2.30 -5.20
N ILE A 546 -7.45 1.58 -5.35
CA ILE A 546 -6.40 1.94 -6.32
C ILE A 546 -6.91 1.87 -7.76
N ILE A 547 -7.70 0.85 -8.10
CA ILE A 547 -8.33 0.73 -9.44
C ILE A 547 -9.19 1.95 -9.73
N LYS A 548 -10.05 2.34 -8.79
CA LYS A 548 -10.90 3.53 -8.95
C LYS A 548 -10.07 4.80 -9.15
N TYR A 549 -9.05 5.01 -8.33
CA TYR A 549 -8.15 6.16 -8.46
C TYR A 549 -7.42 6.22 -9.81
N LEU A 550 -6.96 5.07 -10.33
CA LEU A 550 -6.34 5.00 -11.66
C LEU A 550 -7.33 5.30 -12.80
N ILE A 551 -8.59 4.86 -12.67
CA ILE A 551 -9.65 5.22 -13.61
C ILE A 551 -9.89 6.73 -13.59
N ASP A 552 -10.02 7.33 -12.40
CA ASP A 552 -10.24 8.77 -12.24
C ASP A 552 -9.07 9.58 -12.83
N LEU A 553 -7.82 9.15 -12.63
CA LEU A 553 -6.64 9.77 -13.23
C LEU A 553 -6.66 9.71 -14.76
N LYS A 554 -6.99 8.55 -15.33
CA LYS A 554 -7.06 8.38 -16.80
C LYS A 554 -8.17 9.23 -17.39
N LEU A 555 -9.36 9.21 -16.78
CA LEU A 555 -10.47 10.05 -17.20
C LEU A 555 -10.11 11.54 -17.10
N ALA A 556 -9.49 11.99 -16.01
CA ALA A 556 -9.06 13.37 -15.86
C ALA A 556 -8.10 13.84 -16.98
N VAL A 557 -7.20 12.96 -17.44
CA VAL A 557 -6.35 13.24 -18.62
C VAL A 557 -7.19 13.41 -19.88
N LEU A 558 -8.17 12.54 -20.14
CA LEU A 558 -9.05 12.67 -21.31
C LEU A 558 -9.89 13.95 -21.27
N TYR A 559 -10.48 14.30 -20.12
CA TYR A 559 -11.19 15.56 -19.93
C TYR A 559 -10.30 16.77 -20.20
N ASN A 560 -9.04 16.76 -19.74
CA ASN A 560 -8.10 17.84 -19.99
C ASN A 560 -7.77 18.01 -21.49
N LEU A 561 -7.76 16.92 -22.26
CA LEU A 561 -7.62 16.99 -23.72
C LEU A 561 -8.85 17.68 -24.36
N CYS A 562 -10.07 17.30 -23.97
CA CYS A 562 -11.28 17.96 -24.44
C CYS A 562 -11.31 19.46 -24.07
N ILE A 563 -10.97 19.80 -22.82
CA ILE A 563 -10.92 21.19 -22.34
C ILE A 563 -9.91 22.01 -23.16
N LYS A 564 -8.77 21.43 -23.54
CA LYS A 564 -7.78 22.12 -24.36
C LYS A 564 -8.32 22.52 -25.74
N GLU A 565 -9.20 21.72 -26.33
CA GLU A 565 -9.84 22.07 -27.61
C GLU A 565 -10.88 23.19 -27.49
N THR A 566 -11.33 23.52 -26.28
CA THR A 566 -12.25 24.65 -26.02
C THR A 566 -11.53 25.99 -25.83
N ASP A 567 -10.22 26.08 -26.12
CA ASP A 567 -9.48 27.34 -26.04
C ASP A 567 -9.98 28.36 -27.08
N THR A 568 -10.40 29.51 -26.58
CA THR A 568 -11.01 30.58 -27.37
C THR A 568 -10.02 31.64 -27.84
N THR A 569 -8.78 31.59 -27.35
CA THR A 569 -7.73 32.57 -27.65
C THR A 569 -7.42 32.60 -29.15
N TRP A 570 -7.28 31.42 -29.74
CA TRP A 570 -7.03 31.25 -31.18
C TRP A 570 -8.20 31.74 -32.03
N ILE A 571 -9.43 31.36 -31.67
CA ILE A 571 -10.67 31.77 -32.37
C ILE A 571 -10.78 33.30 -32.39
N THR A 572 -10.53 33.93 -31.24
CA THR A 572 -10.56 35.39 -31.11
C THR A 572 -9.49 36.07 -31.96
N ARG A 573 -8.26 35.54 -31.97
CA ARG A 573 -7.17 36.08 -32.78
C ARG A 573 -7.49 35.99 -34.27
N ARG A 574 -7.98 34.85 -34.73
CA ARG A 574 -8.33 34.63 -36.13
C ARG A 574 -9.52 35.47 -36.58
N GLY A 575 -10.53 35.61 -35.72
CA GLY A 575 -11.65 36.53 -35.93
C GLY A 575 -11.18 37.97 -36.11
N HIS A 576 -10.24 38.43 -35.28
CA HIS A 576 -9.64 39.75 -35.44
C HIS A 576 -8.90 39.92 -36.78
N GLU A 577 -8.09 38.94 -37.19
CA GLU A 577 -7.37 38.97 -38.47
C GLU A 577 -8.33 39.05 -39.68
N ILE A 578 -9.38 38.22 -39.72
CA ILE A 578 -10.34 38.16 -40.82
C ILE A 578 -11.21 39.43 -40.87
N ILE A 579 -11.72 39.88 -39.71
CA ILE A 579 -12.58 41.08 -39.63
C ILE A 579 -11.78 42.34 -39.95
N SER A 580 -10.57 42.49 -39.38
CA SER A 580 -9.76 43.70 -39.57
C SER A 580 -9.26 43.87 -41.00
N SER A 581 -8.88 42.77 -41.67
CA SER A 581 -8.40 42.81 -43.06
C SER A 581 -9.49 43.20 -44.06
N ALA A 582 -10.74 42.82 -43.81
CA ALA A 582 -11.85 43.14 -44.71
C ALA A 582 -12.52 44.49 -44.43
N LEU A 583 -12.82 44.81 -43.16
CA LEU A 583 -13.57 46.02 -42.78
C LEU A 583 -12.70 47.27 -42.72
N THR A 584 -11.53 47.20 -42.08
CA THR A 584 -10.77 48.41 -41.71
C THR A 584 -10.33 49.21 -42.93
N GLN A 585 -9.87 48.52 -43.98
CA GLN A 585 -9.36 49.17 -45.19
C GLN A 585 -10.51 49.69 -46.08
N GLN A 586 -11.58 48.91 -46.25
CA GLN A 586 -12.73 49.32 -47.05
C GLN A 586 -13.49 50.49 -46.39
N PHE A 587 -13.77 50.40 -45.09
CA PHE A 587 -14.44 51.44 -44.34
C PHE A 587 -13.66 52.76 -44.35
N LYS A 588 -12.33 52.70 -44.13
CA LYS A 588 -11.47 53.88 -44.22
C LYS A 588 -11.54 54.53 -45.60
N SER A 589 -11.45 53.75 -46.67
CA SER A 589 -11.51 54.29 -48.04
C SER A 589 -12.83 54.97 -48.38
N LEU A 590 -13.96 54.44 -47.92
CA LEU A 590 -15.29 55.02 -48.12
C LEU A 590 -15.45 56.32 -47.32
N LEU A 591 -14.99 56.32 -46.06
CA LEU A 591 -15.07 57.48 -45.19
C LEU A 591 -14.18 58.63 -45.69
N ASP A 592 -12.96 58.33 -46.15
CA ASP A 592 -12.05 59.31 -46.75
C ASP A 592 -12.66 59.95 -48.01
N LYS A 593 -13.39 59.14 -48.82
CA LYS A 593 -14.10 59.62 -50.01
C LYS A 593 -15.25 60.57 -49.66
N GLU A 594 -16.06 60.22 -48.66
CA GLU A 594 -17.16 61.08 -48.17
C GLU A 594 -16.62 62.40 -47.60
N LEU A 595 -15.59 62.36 -46.74
CA LEU A 595 -14.96 63.56 -46.16
C LEU A 595 -14.39 64.49 -47.24
N SER A 596 -13.76 63.91 -48.27
CA SER A 596 -13.29 64.66 -49.44
C SER A 596 -14.44 65.31 -50.20
N GLY A 597 -15.57 64.61 -50.34
CA GLY A 597 -16.79 65.14 -50.96
C GLY A 597 -17.42 66.32 -50.19
N PHE A 598 -17.34 66.29 -48.86
CA PHE A 598 -17.78 67.41 -48.01
C PHE A 598 -16.78 68.58 -47.94
N GLY A 599 -15.57 68.43 -48.51
CA GLY A 599 -14.53 69.46 -48.50
C GLY A 599 -13.91 69.69 -47.12
N VAL A 600 -13.96 68.71 -46.23
CA VAL A 600 -13.49 68.83 -44.84
C VAL A 600 -12.10 68.18 -44.71
N PRO A 601 -11.03 68.92 -44.38
CA PRO A 601 -9.65 68.40 -44.34
C PRO A 601 -9.34 67.69 -43.01
N ILE A 602 -10.16 66.71 -42.64
CA ILE A 602 -9.96 65.90 -41.43
C ILE A 602 -9.29 64.57 -41.81
N GLN A 603 -8.21 64.23 -41.11
CA GLN A 603 -7.58 62.90 -41.22
C GLN A 603 -8.09 61.99 -40.10
N LEU A 604 -8.38 60.74 -40.43
CA LEU A 604 -8.86 59.73 -39.47
C LEU A 604 -7.93 58.52 -39.40
N SER A 605 -7.75 57.97 -38.20
CA SER A 605 -7.32 56.58 -38.01
C SER A 605 -8.44 55.74 -37.43
N LEU A 606 -8.51 54.49 -37.87
CA LEU A 606 -9.21 53.43 -37.17
C LEU A 606 -8.18 52.59 -36.42
N ASP A 607 -8.25 52.61 -35.10
CA ASP A 607 -7.54 51.64 -34.27
C ASP A 607 -8.47 50.43 -34.07
N SER A 608 -7.96 49.23 -34.31
CA SER A 608 -8.69 47.99 -34.06
C SER A 608 -8.04 47.20 -32.92
N ARG A 609 -8.85 46.55 -32.08
CA ARG A 609 -8.39 45.65 -31.03
C ARG A 609 -9.26 44.40 -30.97
N GLY A 610 -8.64 43.23 -30.81
CA GLY A 610 -9.36 42.00 -30.48
C GLY A 610 -9.77 41.96 -29.01
N ALA A 611 -11.03 41.65 -28.74
CA ALA A 611 -11.56 41.29 -27.43
C ALA A 611 -12.19 39.88 -27.55
N VAL A 612 -12.43 39.18 -26.44
CA VAL A 612 -12.95 37.79 -26.48
C VAL A 612 -14.19 37.70 -27.38
N GLY A 613 -14.07 36.94 -28.48
CA GLY A 613 -15.14 36.76 -29.48
C GLY A 613 -15.50 37.98 -30.33
N LYS A 614 -14.82 39.14 -30.17
CA LYS A 614 -15.22 40.42 -30.77
C LYS A 614 -14.03 41.22 -31.31
N THR A 615 -14.29 42.07 -32.30
CA THR A 615 -13.35 43.12 -32.72
C THR A 615 -13.95 44.48 -32.37
N VAL A 616 -13.20 45.31 -31.65
CA VAL A 616 -13.60 46.70 -31.35
C VAL A 616 -12.81 47.65 -32.24
N HIS A 617 -13.46 48.73 -32.67
CA HIS A 617 -12.87 49.80 -33.46
C HIS A 617 -13.02 51.14 -32.75
N LYS A 618 -11.95 51.95 -32.77
CA LYS A 618 -11.97 53.34 -32.33
C LYS A 618 -11.60 54.24 -33.49
N ILE A 619 -12.46 55.22 -33.79
CA ILE A 619 -12.14 56.29 -34.74
C ILE A 619 -11.37 57.36 -33.98
N ARG A 620 -10.18 57.74 -34.45
CA ARG A 620 -9.43 58.88 -33.93
C ARG A 620 -9.22 59.92 -35.02
N LEU A 621 -9.40 61.17 -34.64
CA LEU A 621 -9.03 62.32 -35.44
C LEU A 621 -7.52 62.52 -35.33
N ILE A 622 -6.83 62.57 -36.48
CA ILE A 622 -5.40 62.84 -36.57
C ILE A 622 -5.24 64.27 -37.10
N ASN A 623 -4.28 65.01 -36.54
CA ASN A 623 -3.88 66.35 -37.02
C ASN A 623 -5.02 67.40 -37.05
N CYS A 624 -6.05 67.24 -36.22
CA CYS A 624 -7.05 68.30 -36.03
C CYS A 624 -6.49 69.35 -35.07
N GLN A 625 -6.04 70.49 -35.60
CA GLN A 625 -5.93 71.71 -34.79
C GLN A 625 -7.34 72.28 -34.67
N LEU A 626 -7.87 72.31 -33.44
CA LEU A 626 -9.14 72.97 -33.14
C LEU A 626 -9.02 74.49 -33.28
#